data_AF-A0A3D1J5B2-F1
#
_entry.id   AF-A0A3D1J5B2-F1
#
_cell.length_a   1.000
_cell.length_b   1.000
_cell.length_c   1.000
_cell.angle_alpha   90.00
_cell.angle_beta   90.00
_cell.angle_gamma   90.00
#
_symmetry.space_group_name_H-M   'P 1'
#
loop_
_entity.id
_entity.type
_entity.pdbx_description
1 polymer ?
#
loop_
_entity_poly.entity_id
_entity_poly.type
_entity_poly.pdbx_seq_one_letter_code
_entity_poly.pdbx_strand_id
1 'polypeptide(L)'
;AKDDPQSRYINERAHANIQKDGTFSVIPRMWGGETNASELRRIADVVDKYKIPTVKVTGGQRLDLLGVKKEDLRAVWQDLGMPSGHAYAKALRTVKTCVGSEWCRFGTQNSTLMGQQLERALWKMYAPHKVKIAVSGCPRNCAESGIKDVGVIGVDSGWEIYVGGNGGIKTEVAHFFAKVKTHEEVLEYAGAFLQLYREEGWYLERTVHYIGRVGLDHVKKKVLEDVANRKALYERMLFSLDGEPDPWHEQDKALVDARQFAPLTA
;
A
#
# COMPACT_ATOMS: atom_id res chain seq x y z
N ALA A 1 -14.50 -9.18 21.38
CA ALA A 1 -15.35 -9.56 20.24
C ALA A 1 -14.50 -10.34 19.24
N LYS A 2 -15.03 -11.37 18.57
CA LYS A 2 -14.34 -12.02 17.45
C LYS A 2 -14.66 -11.22 16.18
N ASP A 3 -13.66 -10.99 15.33
CA ASP A 3 -13.86 -10.34 14.03
C ASP A 3 -14.74 -11.24 13.13
N ASP A 4 -15.79 -10.66 12.52
CA ASP A 4 -16.70 -11.35 11.61
C ASP A 4 -16.47 -10.86 10.17
N PRO A 5 -15.85 -11.67 9.29
CA PRO A 5 -15.59 -11.28 7.90
C PRO A 5 -16.82 -10.86 7.09
N GLN A 6 -18.02 -11.32 7.47
CA GLN A 6 -19.27 -10.95 6.77
C GLN A 6 -19.67 -9.49 7.03
N SER A 7 -19.20 -8.90 8.13
CA SER A 7 -19.47 -7.50 8.50
C SER A 7 -18.65 -6.49 7.69
N ARG A 8 -17.61 -6.96 6.96
CA ARG A 8 -16.74 -6.12 6.13
C ARG A 8 -17.45 -5.62 4.88
N TYR A 9 -17.06 -4.43 4.39
CA TYR A 9 -17.57 -3.91 3.11
C TYR A 9 -17.23 -4.86 1.96
N ILE A 10 -18.05 -4.86 0.89
CA ILE A 10 -17.90 -5.79 -0.25
C ILE A 10 -16.47 -5.87 -0.79
N ASN A 11 -15.76 -4.74 -0.84
CA ASN A 11 -14.40 -4.69 -1.36
C ASN A 11 -13.36 -5.36 -0.43
N GLU A 12 -13.62 -5.32 0.87
CA GLU A 12 -12.77 -5.92 1.90
C GLU A 12 -13.09 -7.42 2.05
N ARG A 13 -14.34 -7.82 1.84
CA ARG A 13 -14.80 -9.21 1.87
C ARG A 13 -14.43 -10.00 0.61
N ALA A 14 -14.54 -9.38 -0.55
CA ALA A 14 -14.20 -9.98 -1.85
C ALA A 14 -12.74 -9.75 -2.24
N HIS A 15 -11.98 -8.99 -1.43
CA HIS A 15 -10.58 -8.62 -1.67
C HIS A 15 -10.30 -8.07 -3.09
N ALA A 16 -11.31 -7.46 -3.70
CA ALA A 16 -11.37 -6.91 -5.06
C ALA A 16 -12.36 -5.74 -5.07
N ASN A 17 -12.29 -4.82 -6.03
CA ASN A 17 -13.17 -3.64 -6.02
C ASN A 17 -14.33 -3.75 -6.97
N ILE A 18 -15.53 -3.63 -6.43
CA ILE A 18 -16.75 -3.59 -7.21
C ILE A 18 -16.79 -2.33 -8.09
N GLN A 19 -17.18 -2.53 -9.35
CA GLN A 19 -17.31 -1.51 -10.37
C GLN A 19 -18.79 -1.11 -10.53
N LYS A 20 -19.04 -0.07 -11.33
CA LYS A 20 -20.38 0.50 -11.51
C LYS A 20 -21.41 -0.49 -12.05
N ASP A 21 -20.95 -1.47 -12.83
CA ASP A 21 -21.76 -2.51 -13.47
C ASP A 21 -21.83 -3.81 -12.64
N GLY A 22 -21.31 -3.80 -11.41
CA GLY A 22 -21.28 -4.98 -10.53
C GLY A 22 -20.13 -5.95 -10.81
N THR A 23 -19.32 -5.71 -11.85
CA THR A 23 -18.05 -6.43 -12.05
C THR A 23 -17.00 -5.97 -11.04
N PHE A 24 -15.81 -6.56 -11.09
CA PHE A 24 -14.72 -6.31 -10.17
C PHE A 24 -13.46 -5.86 -10.89
N SER A 25 -12.55 -5.23 -10.13
CA SER A 25 -11.20 -4.96 -10.57
C SER A 25 -10.15 -5.73 -9.79
N VAL A 26 -9.14 -6.18 -10.52
CA VAL A 26 -8.03 -6.99 -10.05
C VAL A 26 -6.72 -6.27 -10.36
N ILE A 27 -5.95 -5.96 -9.32
CA ILE A 27 -4.64 -5.30 -9.45
C ILE A 27 -3.59 -6.21 -8.84
N PRO A 28 -2.84 -7.00 -9.64
CA PRO A 28 -1.71 -7.77 -9.13
C PRO A 28 -0.63 -6.83 -8.59
N ARG A 29 0.05 -7.25 -7.54
CA ARG A 29 1.10 -6.47 -6.89
C ARG A 29 2.39 -6.53 -7.72
N MET A 30 2.95 -5.34 -7.98
CA MET A 30 4.24 -5.13 -8.63
C MET A 30 5.10 -4.33 -7.65
N TRP A 31 6.09 -4.99 -7.04
CA TRP A 31 6.85 -4.42 -5.94
C TRP A 31 7.68 -3.22 -6.40
N GLY A 32 7.43 -2.06 -5.81
CA GLY A 32 8.06 -0.81 -6.25
C GLY A 32 7.73 -0.41 -7.68
N GLY A 33 6.67 -0.97 -8.27
CA GLY A 33 6.27 -0.73 -9.67
C GLY A 33 7.07 -1.51 -10.71
N GLU A 34 7.90 -2.48 -10.30
CA GLU A 34 8.66 -3.33 -11.21
C GLU A 34 7.88 -4.59 -11.61
N THR A 35 8.12 -5.03 -12.85
CA THR A 35 7.62 -6.30 -13.38
C THR A 35 8.59 -6.86 -14.40
N ASN A 36 8.40 -8.11 -14.80
CA ASN A 36 9.23 -8.78 -15.80
C ASN A 36 8.38 -9.39 -16.94
N ALA A 37 9.05 -9.87 -17.99
CA ALA A 37 8.38 -10.42 -19.17
C ALA A 37 7.49 -11.65 -18.86
N SER A 38 7.83 -12.46 -17.85
CA SER A 38 7.02 -13.60 -17.45
C SER A 38 5.74 -13.18 -16.76
N GLU A 39 5.81 -12.20 -15.85
CA GLU A 39 4.63 -11.64 -15.18
C GLU A 39 3.72 -10.91 -16.18
N LEU A 40 4.30 -10.12 -17.10
CA LEU A 40 3.53 -9.45 -18.15
C LEU A 40 2.81 -10.44 -19.07
N ARG A 41 3.49 -11.53 -19.47
CA ARG A 41 2.84 -12.61 -20.24
C ARG A 41 1.68 -13.23 -19.46
N ARG A 42 1.91 -13.56 -18.19
CA ARG A 42 0.86 -14.13 -17.34
C ARG A 42 -0.36 -13.21 -17.21
N ILE A 43 -0.14 -11.90 -17.04
CA ILE A 43 -1.23 -10.92 -17.00
C ILE A 43 -1.98 -10.89 -18.34
N ALA A 44 -1.27 -10.91 -19.48
CA ALA A 44 -1.90 -10.95 -20.80
C ALA A 44 -2.72 -12.24 -21.00
N ASP A 45 -2.18 -13.40 -20.63
CA ASP A 45 -2.87 -14.69 -20.73
C ASP A 45 -4.17 -14.72 -19.93
N VAL A 46 -4.16 -14.15 -18.71
CA VAL A 46 -5.35 -13.99 -17.87
C VAL A 46 -6.38 -13.05 -18.52
N VAL A 47 -5.94 -11.92 -19.05
CA VAL A 47 -6.83 -10.97 -19.74
C VAL A 47 -7.53 -11.65 -20.93
N ASP A 48 -6.80 -12.41 -21.73
CA ASP A 48 -7.34 -13.13 -22.89
C ASP A 48 -8.26 -14.28 -22.51
N LYS A 49 -7.89 -15.06 -21.48
CA LYS A 49 -8.66 -16.22 -21.01
C LYS A 49 -10.02 -15.81 -20.45
N TYR A 50 -10.06 -14.78 -19.60
CA TYR A 50 -11.27 -14.32 -18.94
C TYR A 50 -12.00 -13.20 -19.69
N LYS A 51 -11.50 -12.83 -20.89
CA LYS A 51 -12.07 -11.76 -21.73
C LYS A 51 -12.23 -10.46 -20.96
N ILE A 52 -11.21 -10.11 -20.17
CA ILE A 52 -11.22 -8.90 -19.35
C ILE A 52 -11.16 -7.69 -20.30
N PRO A 53 -12.16 -6.80 -20.27
CA PRO A 53 -12.35 -5.81 -21.33
C PRO A 53 -11.33 -4.66 -21.28
N THR A 54 -10.67 -4.40 -20.15
CA THR A 54 -9.77 -3.25 -20.03
C THR A 54 -8.62 -3.52 -19.08
N VAL A 55 -7.41 -3.17 -19.55
CA VAL A 55 -6.19 -3.10 -18.74
C VAL A 55 -5.76 -1.64 -18.64
N LYS A 56 -5.62 -1.11 -17.42
CA LYS A 56 -5.26 0.29 -17.18
C LYS A 56 -3.98 0.41 -16.34
N VAL A 57 -3.02 1.19 -16.82
CA VAL A 57 -1.88 1.63 -15.99
C VAL A 57 -2.37 2.63 -14.94
N THR A 58 -2.12 2.34 -13.67
CA THR A 58 -2.54 3.16 -12.53
C THR A 58 -1.47 4.15 -12.09
N GLY A 59 -1.88 5.19 -11.36
CA GLY A 59 -0.96 6.14 -10.75
C GLY A 59 -0.06 5.54 -9.65
N GLY A 60 -0.32 4.30 -9.22
CA GLY A 60 0.53 3.54 -8.29
C GLY A 60 1.53 2.61 -8.98
N GLN A 61 1.78 2.79 -10.29
CA GLN A 61 2.72 1.98 -11.08
C GLN A 61 2.34 0.49 -11.13
N ARG A 62 1.05 0.21 -11.35
CA ARG A 62 0.52 -1.15 -11.49
C ARG A 62 -0.49 -1.24 -12.63
N LEU A 63 -0.78 -2.46 -13.07
CA LEU A 63 -1.82 -2.76 -14.03
C LEU A 63 -3.13 -3.10 -13.32
N ASP A 64 -4.23 -2.49 -13.77
CA ASP A 64 -5.59 -2.70 -13.27
C ASP A 64 -6.42 -3.42 -14.33
N LEU A 65 -6.93 -4.59 -13.96
CA LEU A 65 -7.75 -5.46 -14.79
C LEU A 65 -9.21 -5.19 -14.45
N LEU A 66 -9.89 -4.42 -15.29
CA LEU A 66 -11.24 -3.90 -15.06
C LEU A 66 -12.28 -4.73 -15.82
N GLY A 67 -13.36 -5.12 -15.13
CA GLY A 67 -14.47 -5.88 -15.74
C GLY A 67 -14.46 -7.37 -15.43
N VAL A 68 -13.76 -7.80 -14.37
CA VAL A 68 -13.71 -9.20 -13.95
C VAL A 68 -15.04 -9.61 -13.33
N LYS A 69 -15.66 -10.68 -13.81
CA LYS A 69 -16.90 -11.19 -13.20
C LYS A 69 -16.63 -11.75 -11.81
N LYS A 70 -17.62 -11.66 -10.93
CA LYS A 70 -17.46 -12.05 -9.52
C LYS A 70 -17.10 -13.53 -9.37
N GLU A 71 -17.74 -14.37 -10.16
CA GLU A 71 -17.55 -15.81 -10.23
C GLU A 71 -16.17 -16.22 -10.74
N ASP A 72 -15.54 -15.37 -11.56
CA ASP A 72 -14.22 -15.60 -12.13
C ASP A 72 -13.08 -15.17 -11.18
N LEU A 73 -13.36 -14.35 -10.16
CA LEU A 73 -12.34 -13.75 -9.30
C LEU A 73 -11.34 -14.76 -8.74
N ARG A 74 -11.82 -15.89 -8.20
CA ARG A 74 -10.93 -16.91 -7.62
C ARG A 74 -9.99 -17.51 -8.67
N ALA A 75 -10.53 -17.82 -9.85
CA ALA A 75 -9.77 -18.45 -10.93
C ALA A 75 -8.76 -17.45 -11.55
N VAL A 76 -9.16 -16.19 -11.71
CA VAL A 76 -8.27 -15.09 -12.13
C VAL A 76 -7.07 -14.95 -11.20
N TRP A 77 -7.28 -14.94 -9.87
CA TRP A 77 -6.18 -14.83 -8.92
C TRP A 77 -5.28 -16.07 -8.89
N GLN A 78 -5.85 -17.26 -9.05
CA GLN A 78 -5.08 -18.51 -9.17
C GLN A 78 -4.18 -18.49 -10.40
N ASP A 79 -4.71 -18.11 -11.55
CA ASP A 79 -3.95 -18.05 -12.81
C ASP A 79 -2.92 -16.92 -12.81
N LEU A 80 -3.22 -15.79 -12.15
CA LEU A 80 -2.23 -14.72 -11.93
C LEU A 80 -1.08 -15.21 -11.04
N GLY A 81 -1.32 -16.01 -10.01
CA GLY A 81 -0.27 -16.49 -9.09
C GLY A 81 0.64 -15.35 -8.59
N MET A 82 0.07 -14.15 -8.41
CA MET A 82 0.74 -12.92 -8.00
C MET A 82 0.01 -12.38 -6.76
N PRO A 83 0.72 -11.77 -5.79
CA PRO A 83 0.08 -11.22 -4.59
C PRO A 83 -0.93 -10.13 -4.93
N SER A 84 -1.95 -9.94 -4.11
CA SER A 84 -2.92 -8.86 -4.33
C SER A 84 -2.34 -7.49 -4.01
N GLY A 85 -2.62 -6.52 -4.87
CA GLY A 85 -2.24 -5.11 -4.68
C GLY A 85 -3.02 -4.38 -3.59
N HIS A 86 -4.04 -4.98 -2.98
CA HIS A 86 -4.89 -4.36 -1.94
C HIS A 86 -5.40 -2.95 -2.28
N ALA A 87 -5.61 -2.66 -3.56
CA ALA A 87 -5.78 -1.30 -4.08
C ALA A 87 -6.98 -0.51 -3.51
N TYR A 88 -7.88 -1.18 -2.79
CA TYR A 88 -9.13 -0.60 -2.29
C TYR A 88 -9.38 -0.83 -0.80
N ALA A 89 -8.54 -1.63 -0.13
CA ALA A 89 -8.61 -1.82 1.30
C ALA A 89 -8.31 -0.53 2.08
N LYS A 90 -8.77 -0.47 3.34
CA LYS A 90 -8.30 0.48 4.35
C LYS A 90 -6.97 -0.04 4.89
N ALA A 91 -5.95 0.06 4.04
CA ALA A 91 -4.65 -0.55 4.23
C ALA A 91 -3.59 0.22 3.43
N LEU A 92 -2.33 -0.22 3.48
CA LEU A 92 -1.32 0.18 2.52
C LEU A 92 -1.74 -0.24 1.11
N ARG A 93 -1.97 0.76 0.24
CA ARG A 93 -2.35 0.51 -1.15
C ARG A 93 -1.16 0.40 -2.08
N THR A 94 -0.24 1.35 -2.01
CA THR A 94 0.88 1.45 -2.97
C THR A 94 2.08 2.11 -2.34
N VAL A 95 3.26 1.65 -2.77
CA VAL A 95 4.52 2.37 -2.62
C VAL A 95 4.97 2.78 -4.02
N LYS A 96 4.82 4.06 -4.37
CA LYS A 96 5.23 4.57 -5.69
C LYS A 96 6.71 4.94 -5.65
N THR A 97 7.48 4.56 -6.65
CA THR A 97 8.92 4.86 -6.73
C THR A 97 9.22 5.73 -7.96
N CYS A 98 10.40 6.32 -8.01
CA CYS A 98 11.02 6.61 -9.30
C CYS A 98 12.17 5.62 -9.53
N VAL A 99 12.76 5.64 -10.73
CA VAL A 99 13.81 4.69 -11.12
C VAL A 99 15.15 4.89 -10.38
N GLY A 100 15.25 5.90 -9.51
CA GLY A 100 16.38 6.07 -8.58
C GLY A 100 17.75 6.21 -9.23
N SER A 101 18.79 6.04 -8.41
CA SER A 101 20.21 6.04 -8.85
C SER A 101 20.58 4.83 -9.72
N GLU A 102 19.71 3.83 -9.81
CA GLU A 102 19.93 2.66 -10.65
C GLU A 102 19.86 3.01 -12.15
N TRP A 103 18.94 3.90 -12.53
CA TRP A 103 18.70 4.25 -13.93
C TRP A 103 18.75 5.75 -14.24
N CYS A 104 18.37 6.62 -13.28
CA CYS A 104 18.28 8.05 -13.53
C CYS A 104 19.64 8.71 -13.30
N ARG A 105 20.10 9.49 -14.27
CA ARG A 105 21.33 10.33 -14.14
C ARG A 105 21.32 11.33 -12.98
N PHE A 106 20.15 11.62 -12.42
CA PHE A 106 19.96 12.52 -11.28
C PHE A 106 19.60 11.78 -9.99
N GLY A 107 19.50 10.45 -10.04
CA GLY A 107 19.15 9.66 -8.87
C GLY A 107 20.30 9.70 -7.87
N THR A 108 20.02 10.17 -6.66
CA THR A 108 21.00 10.24 -5.57
C THR A 108 21.01 8.94 -4.76
N GLN A 109 19.84 8.35 -4.57
CA GLN A 109 19.65 7.11 -3.83
C GLN A 109 18.86 6.07 -4.64
N ASN A 110 18.99 4.78 -4.30
CA ASN A 110 18.20 3.72 -4.93
C ASN A 110 16.78 3.69 -4.34
N SER A 111 15.90 4.52 -4.90
CA SER A 111 14.50 4.61 -4.48
C SER A 111 13.69 3.36 -4.78
N THR A 112 14.03 2.61 -5.83
CA THR A 112 13.28 1.40 -6.19
C THR A 112 13.46 0.34 -5.12
N LEU A 113 14.70 0.05 -4.74
CA LEU A 113 15.01 -0.91 -3.67
C LEU A 113 14.39 -0.49 -2.33
N MET A 114 14.53 0.78 -1.95
CA MET A 114 13.94 1.30 -0.71
C MET A 114 12.40 1.19 -0.74
N GLY A 115 11.76 1.49 -1.88
CA GLY A 115 10.33 1.33 -2.07
C GLY A 115 9.86 -0.12 -1.97
N GLN A 116 10.61 -1.06 -2.56
CA GLN A 116 10.34 -2.49 -2.45
C GLN A 116 10.43 -2.98 -1.01
N GLN A 117 11.45 -2.54 -0.26
CA GLN A 117 11.60 -2.91 1.15
C GLN A 117 10.44 -2.36 2.01
N LEU A 118 10.07 -1.09 1.84
CA LEU A 118 8.90 -0.51 2.52
C LEU A 118 7.62 -1.26 2.18
N GLU A 119 7.42 -1.59 0.91
CA GLU A 119 6.23 -2.30 0.49
C GLU A 119 6.19 -3.71 1.08
N ARG A 120 7.29 -4.47 1.02
CA ARG A 120 7.38 -5.82 1.60
C ARG A 120 7.25 -5.82 3.13
N ALA A 121 7.72 -4.79 3.80
CA ALA A 121 7.57 -4.66 5.24
C ALA A 121 6.12 -4.36 5.66
N LEU A 122 5.34 -3.67 4.82
CA LEU A 122 4.06 -3.07 5.22
C LEU A 122 2.83 -3.52 4.40
N TRP A 123 2.97 -4.39 3.40
CA TRP A 123 1.89 -4.70 2.44
C TRP A 123 0.61 -5.29 3.04
N LYS A 124 0.71 -5.87 4.25
CA LYS A 124 -0.40 -6.45 5.02
C LYS A 124 -1.02 -5.47 6.03
N MET A 125 -0.52 -4.24 6.09
CA MET A 125 -0.92 -3.27 7.10
C MET A 125 -2.30 -2.69 6.83
N TYR A 126 -3.28 -3.09 7.64
CA TYR A 126 -4.56 -2.38 7.78
C TYR A 126 -4.38 -1.07 8.55
N ALA A 127 -5.18 -0.07 8.19
CA ALA A 127 -5.10 1.27 8.75
C ALA A 127 -6.50 1.91 8.81
N PRO A 128 -6.71 2.96 9.64
CA PRO A 128 -8.01 3.60 9.77
C PRO A 128 -8.58 4.09 8.42
N HIS A 129 -7.71 4.48 7.49
CA HIS A 129 -8.06 4.72 6.10
C HIS A 129 -6.95 4.24 5.14
N LYS A 130 -7.17 4.34 3.82
CA LYS A 130 -6.14 4.11 2.78
C LYS A 130 -4.86 4.90 3.03
N VAL A 131 -3.73 4.20 2.95
CA VAL A 131 -2.37 4.76 3.06
C VAL A 131 -1.65 4.60 1.72
N LYS A 132 -0.97 5.65 1.29
CA LYS A 132 -0.05 5.65 0.15
C LYS A 132 1.33 6.09 0.63
N ILE A 133 2.35 5.40 0.16
CA ILE A 133 3.74 5.77 0.39
C ILE A 133 4.37 6.09 -0.97
N ALA A 134 5.39 6.94 -0.99
CA ALA A 134 6.25 7.05 -2.16
C ALA A 134 7.71 7.30 -1.78
N VAL A 135 8.61 6.83 -2.64
CA VAL A 135 10.05 6.97 -2.50
C VAL A 135 10.61 7.61 -3.76
N SER A 136 11.16 8.81 -3.64
CA SER A 136 11.85 9.51 -4.73
C SER A 136 13.36 9.45 -4.48
N GLY A 137 14.16 9.07 -5.47
CA GLY A 137 15.60 8.92 -5.31
C GLY A 137 16.39 10.24 -5.25
N CYS A 138 15.73 11.38 -5.49
CA CYS A 138 16.32 12.72 -5.39
C CYS A 138 15.23 13.80 -5.17
N PRO A 139 15.60 15.06 -4.85
CA PRO A 139 14.65 16.16 -4.61
C PRO A 139 13.75 16.54 -5.78
N ARG A 140 13.99 16.02 -6.99
CA ARG A 140 13.08 16.20 -8.13
C ARG A 140 11.70 15.56 -7.92
N ASN A 141 11.57 14.68 -6.93
CA ASN A 141 10.29 14.23 -6.39
C ASN A 141 9.38 13.55 -7.45
N CYS A 142 9.93 12.80 -8.40
CA CYS A 142 9.17 12.17 -9.48
C CYS A 142 8.12 11.15 -9.00
N ALA A 143 8.26 10.60 -7.78
CA ALA A 143 7.26 9.72 -7.18
C ALA A 143 6.15 10.49 -6.45
N GLU A 144 6.20 11.82 -6.44
CA GLU A 144 5.26 12.71 -5.75
C GLU A 144 5.22 12.43 -4.23
N SER A 145 6.38 12.16 -3.63
CA SER A 145 6.56 11.85 -2.20
C SER A 145 5.94 12.92 -1.30
N GLY A 146 6.06 14.20 -1.66
CA GLY A 146 5.51 15.33 -0.90
C GLY A 146 3.98 15.39 -0.77
N ILE A 147 3.21 14.50 -1.39
CA ILE A 147 1.73 14.45 -1.27
C ILE A 147 1.21 13.04 -0.87
N LYS A 148 2.09 12.19 -0.35
CA LYS A 148 1.73 10.86 0.15
C LYS A 148 1.60 10.88 1.67
N ASP A 149 0.88 9.91 2.22
CA ASP A 149 0.71 9.77 3.67
C ASP A 149 2.08 9.63 4.37
N VAL A 150 3.00 8.90 3.73
CA VAL A 150 4.45 8.94 4.01
C VAL A 150 5.22 9.14 2.71
N GLY A 151 6.03 10.19 2.66
CA GLY A 151 6.94 10.47 1.55
C GLY A 151 8.39 10.28 1.96
N VAL A 152 9.17 9.60 1.13
CA VAL A 152 10.62 9.45 1.31
C VAL A 152 11.32 10.09 0.12
N ILE A 153 12.33 10.92 0.38
CA ILE A 153 13.11 11.63 -0.64
C ILE A 153 14.60 11.42 -0.35
N GLY A 154 15.32 10.85 -1.32
CA GLY A 154 16.76 10.69 -1.27
C GLY A 154 17.49 12.02 -1.43
N VAL A 155 18.57 12.19 -0.67
CA VAL A 155 19.53 13.30 -0.74
C VAL A 155 20.94 12.74 -0.56
N ASP A 156 21.98 13.54 -0.85
CA ASP A 156 23.36 13.04 -0.82
C ASP A 156 23.77 12.56 0.59
N SER A 157 23.11 13.08 1.61
CA SER A 157 23.35 12.78 3.03
C SER A 157 22.42 11.72 3.62
N GLY A 158 21.61 11.03 2.79
CA GLY A 158 20.70 9.97 3.21
C GLY A 158 19.27 10.17 2.70
N TRP A 159 18.30 10.15 3.61
CA TRP A 159 16.88 10.14 3.31
C TRP A 159 16.12 11.15 4.17
N GLU A 160 15.27 11.93 3.53
CA GLU A 160 14.28 12.77 4.20
C GLU A 160 12.93 12.06 4.20
N ILE A 161 12.27 12.07 5.35
CA ILE A 161 10.94 11.49 5.56
C ILE A 161 9.95 12.62 5.79
N TYR A 162 8.81 12.52 5.13
CA TYR A 162 7.70 13.46 5.19
C TYR A 162 6.41 12.73 5.53
N VAL A 163 5.52 13.35 6.29
CA VAL A 163 4.27 12.72 6.76
C VAL A 163 3.06 13.62 6.58
N GLY A 164 1.88 13.02 6.41
CA GLY A 164 0.60 13.74 6.38
C GLY A 164 0.26 14.39 5.03
N GLY A 165 0.91 14.01 3.93
CA GLY A 165 0.55 14.50 2.61
C GLY A 165 -0.76 13.90 2.10
N ASN A 166 -1.46 14.64 1.23
CA ASN A 166 -2.71 14.17 0.63
C ASN A 166 -2.86 14.66 -0.82
N GLY A 167 -2.71 13.78 -1.80
CA GLY A 167 -3.12 14.03 -3.19
C GLY A 167 -4.61 13.77 -3.46
N GLY A 168 -5.49 14.11 -2.51
CA GLY A 168 -6.94 13.86 -2.56
C GLY A 168 -7.75 15.07 -3.02
N ILE A 169 -9.01 15.16 -2.56
CA ILE A 169 -9.93 16.27 -2.88
C ILE A 169 -9.30 17.62 -2.52
N LYS A 170 -8.77 17.73 -1.29
CA LYS A 170 -7.93 18.84 -0.87
C LYS A 170 -6.48 18.39 -0.92
N THR A 171 -5.70 19.00 -1.80
CA THR A 171 -4.27 18.72 -1.88
C THR A 171 -3.56 19.31 -0.68
N GLU A 172 -2.83 18.49 0.06
CA GLU A 172 -2.05 18.91 1.23
C GLU A 172 -0.61 18.44 1.07
N VAL A 173 0.33 19.34 1.34
CA VAL A 173 1.76 19.06 1.29
C VAL A 173 2.17 18.36 2.58
N ALA A 174 2.93 17.26 2.46
CA ALA A 174 3.46 16.52 3.59
C ALA A 174 4.46 17.38 4.39
N HIS A 175 4.46 17.20 5.71
CA HIS A 175 5.37 17.90 6.61
C HIS A 175 6.69 17.16 6.72
N PHE A 176 7.81 17.90 6.73
CA PHE A 176 9.11 17.32 7.06
C PHE A 176 9.06 16.69 8.45
N PHE A 177 9.45 15.42 8.51
CA PHE A 177 9.39 14.61 9.72
C PHE A 177 10.78 14.38 10.28
N ALA A 178 11.65 13.70 9.53
CA ALA A 178 12.99 13.35 9.98
C ALA A 178 13.95 13.23 8.80
N LYS A 179 15.25 13.27 9.12
CA LYS A 179 16.33 12.90 8.21
C LYS A 179 17.12 11.76 8.81
N VAL A 180 17.31 10.70 8.03
CA VAL A 180 17.97 9.46 8.43
C VAL A 180 18.99 9.05 7.37
N LYS A 181 19.85 8.06 7.66
CA LYS A 181 20.94 7.67 6.76
C LYS A 181 20.67 6.35 6.04
N THR A 182 20.02 5.42 6.74
CA THR A 182 19.95 4.02 6.33
C THR A 182 18.53 3.61 5.96
N HIS A 183 18.39 2.50 5.22
CA HIS A 183 17.09 1.96 4.84
C HIS A 183 16.33 1.44 6.07
N GLU A 184 17.06 0.88 7.03
CA GLU A 184 16.55 0.38 8.31
C GLU A 184 15.91 1.50 9.13
N GLU A 185 16.56 2.67 9.18
CA GLU A 185 15.98 3.85 9.83
C GLU A 185 14.74 4.37 9.07
N VAL A 186 14.73 4.34 7.73
CA VAL A 186 13.52 4.70 6.97
C VAL A 186 12.35 3.78 7.35
N LEU A 187 12.58 2.48 7.41
CA LEU A 187 11.58 1.49 7.81
C LEU A 187 11.09 1.73 9.24
N GLU A 188 12.02 1.93 10.20
CA GLU A 188 11.69 2.17 11.61
C GLU A 188 10.84 3.44 11.79
N TYR A 189 11.27 4.57 11.21
CA TYR A 189 10.59 5.85 11.39
C TYR A 189 9.23 5.88 10.68
N ALA A 190 9.15 5.36 9.45
CA ALA A 190 7.89 5.29 8.72
C ALA A 190 6.91 4.31 9.39
N GLY A 191 7.40 3.13 9.79
CA GLY A 191 6.60 2.12 10.48
C GLY A 191 6.08 2.60 11.83
N ALA A 192 6.91 3.29 12.63
CA ALA A 192 6.51 3.85 13.91
C ALA A 192 5.45 4.95 13.77
N PHE A 193 5.60 5.86 12.80
CA PHE A 193 4.58 6.86 12.50
C PHE A 193 3.25 6.21 12.11
N LEU A 194 3.30 5.22 11.21
CA LEU A 194 2.10 4.52 10.76
C LEU A 194 1.46 3.71 11.89
N GLN A 195 2.23 3.13 12.81
CA GLN A 195 1.68 2.44 13.97
C GLN A 195 0.98 3.40 14.91
N LEU A 196 1.59 4.55 15.19
CA LEU A 196 0.97 5.56 16.04
C LEU A 196 -0.37 6.02 15.45
N TYR A 197 -0.39 6.27 14.13
CA TYR A 197 -1.63 6.57 13.41
C TYR A 197 -2.66 5.44 13.47
N ARG A 198 -2.25 4.17 13.41
CA ARG A 198 -3.16 3.02 13.57
C ARG A 198 -3.78 2.95 14.97
N GLU A 199 -3.02 3.34 15.99
CA GLU A 199 -3.45 3.31 17.39
C GLU A 199 -4.35 4.50 17.77
N GLU A 200 -4.08 5.69 17.20
CA GLU A 200 -4.76 6.94 17.61
C GLU A 200 -5.76 7.48 16.57
N GLY A 201 -5.71 6.98 15.33
CA GLY A 201 -6.57 7.42 14.24
C GLY A 201 -7.99 6.86 14.34
N TRP A 202 -8.98 7.71 14.05
CA TRP A 202 -10.38 7.27 13.98
C TRP A 202 -10.66 6.51 12.68
N TYR A 203 -11.63 5.61 12.70
CA TYR A 203 -12.06 4.91 11.49
C TYR A 203 -12.45 5.92 10.39
N LEU A 204 -11.94 5.68 9.17
CA LEU A 204 -12.04 6.57 7.99
C LEU A 204 -11.29 7.91 8.08
N GLU A 205 -10.48 8.13 9.12
CA GLU A 205 -9.62 9.32 9.22
C GLU A 205 -8.35 9.14 8.38
N ARG A 206 -8.01 10.11 7.52
CA ARG A 206 -6.70 10.12 6.81
C ARG A 206 -5.59 10.61 7.73
N THR A 207 -4.34 10.23 7.43
CA THR A 207 -3.16 10.72 8.17
C THR A 207 -3.09 12.25 8.27
N VAL A 208 -3.48 12.96 7.20
CA VAL A 208 -3.54 14.43 7.19
C VAL A 208 -4.58 15.00 8.17
N HIS A 209 -5.74 14.34 8.32
CA HIS A 209 -6.78 14.78 9.25
C HIS A 209 -6.40 14.43 10.69
N TYR A 210 -5.79 13.25 10.89
CA TYR A 210 -5.20 12.84 12.15
C TYR A 210 -4.16 13.86 12.62
N ILE A 211 -3.16 14.20 11.79
CA ILE A 211 -2.16 15.23 12.11
C ILE A 211 -2.81 16.59 12.35
N GLY A 212 -3.82 16.97 11.57
CA GLY A 212 -4.58 18.19 11.80
C GLY A 212 -5.30 18.23 13.16
N ARG A 213 -5.73 17.07 13.67
CA ARG A 213 -6.41 16.93 14.96
C ARG A 213 -5.46 16.89 16.15
N VAL A 214 -4.40 16.07 16.09
CA VAL A 214 -3.48 15.88 17.23
C VAL A 214 -2.30 16.86 17.22
N GLY A 215 -2.03 17.49 16.09
CA GLY A 215 -0.87 18.36 15.86
C GLY A 215 0.39 17.57 15.49
N LEU A 216 1.22 18.14 14.61
CA LEU A 216 2.48 17.52 14.20
C LEU A 216 3.44 17.35 15.40
N ASP A 217 3.44 18.28 16.35
CA ASP A 217 4.30 18.23 17.53
C ASP A 217 3.99 17.02 18.43
N HIS A 218 2.72 16.62 18.54
CA HIS A 218 2.36 15.38 19.25
C HIS A 218 3.01 14.15 18.62
N VAL A 219 2.95 14.06 17.28
CA VAL A 219 3.56 12.97 16.53
C VAL A 219 5.08 12.99 16.68
N LYS A 220 5.71 14.17 16.58
CA LYS A 220 7.17 14.32 16.76
C LYS A 220 7.61 13.95 18.17
N LYS A 221 6.88 14.36 19.19
CA LYS A 221 7.17 13.99 20.58
C LYS A 221 7.14 12.48 20.79
N LYS A 222 6.12 11.80 20.25
CA LYS A 222 5.93 10.35 20.40
C LYS A 222 6.91 9.50 19.60
N VAL A 223 7.43 9.99 18.48
CA VAL A 223 8.24 9.18 17.54
C VAL A 223 9.69 9.66 17.44
N LEU A 224 9.93 10.97 17.43
CA LEU A 224 11.28 11.51 17.25
C LEU A 224 11.99 11.72 18.59
N GLU A 225 11.30 12.34 19.54
CA GLU A 225 11.87 12.68 20.86
C GLU A 225 11.87 11.47 21.81
N ASP A 226 10.86 10.61 21.73
CA ASP A 226 10.79 9.36 22.49
C ASP A 226 11.30 8.17 21.67
N VAL A 227 12.61 7.94 21.73
CA VAL A 227 13.30 6.84 21.01
C VAL A 227 12.80 5.47 21.46
N ALA A 228 12.53 5.29 22.76
CA ALA A 228 12.06 4.01 23.29
C ALA A 228 10.66 3.70 22.75
N ASN A 229 9.77 4.70 22.75
CA ASN A 229 8.43 4.54 22.18
C ASN A 229 8.46 4.33 20.67
N ARG A 230 9.36 4.98 19.92
CA ARG A 230 9.52 4.72 18.46
C ARG A 230 9.84 3.26 18.18
N LYS A 231 10.82 2.70 18.88
CA LYS A 231 11.20 1.29 18.72
C LYS A 231 10.04 0.37 19.09
N ALA A 232 9.37 0.63 20.21
CA ALA A 232 8.21 -0.15 20.64
C ALA A 232 7.04 -0.07 19.64
N LEU A 233 6.79 1.11 19.04
CA LEU A 233 5.80 1.28 17.97
C LEU A 233 6.17 0.46 16.74
N TYR A 234 7.43 0.51 16.32
CA TYR A 234 7.89 -0.25 15.15
C TYR A 234 7.84 -1.77 15.40
N GLU A 235 8.22 -2.23 16.59
CA GLU A 235 8.10 -3.64 16.99
C GLU A 235 6.64 -4.11 16.98
N ARG A 236 5.71 -3.31 17.51
CA ARG A 236 4.26 -3.62 17.45
C ARG A 236 3.73 -3.65 16.02
N MET A 237 4.22 -2.76 15.15
CA MET A 237 3.91 -2.81 13.72
C MET A 237 4.33 -4.16 13.15
N LEU A 238 5.61 -4.54 13.29
CA LEU A 238 6.13 -5.80 12.76
C LEU A 238 5.38 -7.01 13.31
N PHE A 239 5.15 -7.05 14.62
CA PHE A 239 4.37 -8.10 15.28
C PHE A 239 2.95 -8.23 14.71
N SER A 240 2.28 -7.10 14.43
CA SER A 240 0.93 -7.12 13.87
C SER A 240 0.84 -7.58 12.42
N LEU A 241 1.97 -7.63 11.70
CA LEU A 241 2.05 -8.05 10.30
C LEU A 241 2.60 -9.47 10.16
N ASP A 242 3.21 -9.99 11.22
CA ASP A 242 3.69 -11.36 11.27
C ASP A 242 2.50 -12.34 11.22
N GLY A 243 2.63 -13.38 10.39
CA GLY A 243 1.58 -14.39 10.21
C GLY A 243 0.30 -13.96 9.46
N GLU A 244 0.13 -12.68 9.09
CA GLU A 244 -1.09 -12.24 8.39
C GLU A 244 -1.19 -12.88 6.98
N PRO A 245 -2.28 -13.55 6.60
CA PRO A 245 -2.33 -14.36 5.37
C PRO A 245 -2.57 -13.53 4.10
N ASP A 246 -2.04 -13.98 2.95
CA ASP A 246 -2.51 -13.46 1.65
C ASP A 246 -3.89 -14.07 1.34
N PRO A 247 -4.96 -13.28 1.15
CA PRO A 247 -6.31 -13.82 0.98
C PRO A 247 -6.49 -14.65 -0.30
N TRP A 248 -5.59 -14.55 -1.27
CA TRP A 248 -5.67 -15.30 -2.52
C TRP A 248 -4.75 -16.52 -2.57
N HIS A 249 -3.71 -16.57 -1.73
CA HIS A 249 -2.83 -17.74 -1.59
C HIS A 249 -3.17 -18.59 -0.36
N GLU A 250 -3.70 -17.98 0.70
CA GLU A 250 -3.97 -18.58 2.02
C GLU A 250 -5.43 -18.36 2.45
N GLN A 251 -6.38 -18.67 1.57
CA GLN A 251 -7.82 -18.41 1.74
C GLN A 251 -8.39 -18.86 3.11
N ASP A 252 -8.00 -20.04 3.58
CA ASP A 252 -8.49 -20.61 4.85
C ASP A 252 -8.01 -19.80 6.05
N LYS A 253 -6.74 -19.40 6.06
CA LYS A 253 -6.19 -18.55 7.13
C LYS A 253 -6.79 -17.15 7.09
N ALA A 254 -7.06 -16.63 5.89
CA ALA A 254 -7.69 -15.33 5.66
C ALA A 254 -9.22 -15.32 5.88
N LEU A 255 -9.81 -16.47 6.24
CA LEU A 255 -11.24 -16.64 6.49
C LEU A 255 -12.13 -16.19 5.32
N VAL A 256 -11.67 -16.43 4.09
CA VAL A 256 -12.42 -16.06 2.86
C VAL A 256 -13.60 -17.01 2.67
N ASP A 257 -14.84 -16.49 2.79
CA ASP A 257 -16.05 -17.27 2.50
C ASP A 257 -16.18 -17.52 0.99
N ALA A 258 -15.79 -18.70 0.53
CA ALA A 258 -15.81 -19.04 -0.90
C ALA A 258 -17.22 -19.06 -1.52
N ARG A 259 -18.28 -19.25 -0.73
CA ARG A 259 -19.67 -19.30 -1.21
C ARG A 259 -20.09 -17.99 -1.83
N GLN A 260 -19.48 -16.87 -1.42
CA GLN A 260 -19.83 -15.55 -1.95
C GLN A 260 -19.52 -15.38 -3.44
N PHE A 261 -18.65 -16.24 -4.01
CA PHE A 261 -18.27 -16.23 -5.42
C PHE A 261 -19.11 -17.19 -6.27
N ALA A 262 -19.93 -18.04 -5.65
CA ALA A 262 -20.85 -18.88 -6.41
C ALA A 262 -21.95 -17.99 -7.01
N PRO A 263 -22.32 -18.19 -8.30
CA PRO A 263 -23.52 -17.59 -8.85
C PRO A 263 -24.73 -17.97 -7.98
N LEU A 264 -25.64 -17.03 -7.75
CA LEU A 264 -26.94 -17.38 -7.20
C LEU A 264 -27.65 -18.23 -8.26
N THR A 265 -27.89 -19.50 -7.95
CA THR A 265 -28.79 -20.34 -8.75
C THR A 265 -30.18 -19.70 -8.66
N ALA A 266 -30.73 -19.35 -9.82
CA ALA A 266 -32.09 -18.82 -9.95
C ALA A 266 -33.15 -19.84 -9.50
#